data_AF-A0A2V7HFU0-F1
#
_entry.id   AF-A0A2V7HFU0-F1
#
_cell.length_a   1.000
_cell.length_b   1.000
_cell.length_c   1.000
_cell.angle_alpha   90.00
_cell.angle_beta   90.00
_cell.angle_gamma   90.00
#
_symmetry.space_group_name_H-M   'P 1'
#
loop_
_entity.id
_entity.type
_entity.pdbx_description
1 polymer ?
#
loop_
_entity_poly.entity_id
_entity_poly.type
_entity_poly.pdbx_seq_one_letter_code
_entity_poly.pdbx_strand_id
1 'polypeptide(L)'
;MHARFAASAKQQTRRRVAFHVPSESELTDSVYRTSALRGRAILLATRDSLPRNVGNSLRCASCHVGGGLRRDAMPWVGSYARFPQYRERSGKVDLIEDRINDCFERSMNGSRLSSNGRDMRDIVAYFAFLSNGIPVGAEMEGQGFPRLTPLKGDATRGMSVFAATCSRCHGPSGQGTALAPPLWGRRSYNVGAGMARINTAAPFIYALMPIDRPQQLSPQQAFDVATYINTRPRPDFPRKVHDWPRGGKPPDADYHVLPPVTSKEKRQ
;
A
#
# COMPACT_ATOMS: atom_id res chain seq x y z
N MET A 1 38.39 -26.37 20.27
CA MET A 1 38.39 -25.58 19.02
C MET A 1 37.09 -25.87 18.26
N HIS A 2 36.13 -24.94 18.25
CA HIS A 2 34.89 -25.06 17.47
C HIS A 2 34.89 -23.91 16.46
N ALA A 3 35.23 -24.23 15.21
CA ALA A 3 35.19 -23.27 14.12
C ALA A 3 33.73 -23.04 13.70
N ARG A 4 33.30 -21.79 13.81
CA ARG A 4 32.01 -21.29 13.34
C ARG A 4 31.96 -21.34 11.81
N PHE A 5 31.05 -22.12 11.25
CA PHE A 5 30.64 -21.95 9.85
C PHE A 5 29.64 -20.79 9.76
N ALA A 6 30.15 -19.58 9.52
CA ALA A 6 29.35 -18.48 9.00
C ALA A 6 29.24 -18.64 7.49
N ALA A 7 28.27 -19.44 7.03
CA ALA A 7 27.93 -19.50 5.62
C ALA A 7 27.11 -18.25 5.25
N SER A 8 27.78 -17.26 4.65
CA SER A 8 27.13 -16.17 3.94
C SER A 8 26.35 -16.74 2.76
N ALA A 9 25.04 -16.92 2.90
CA ALA A 9 24.17 -17.31 1.81
C ALA A 9 24.15 -16.17 0.78
N LYS A 10 24.94 -16.31 -0.30
CA LYS A 10 24.83 -15.45 -1.49
C LYS A 10 23.38 -15.56 -1.98
N GLN A 11 22.61 -14.48 -1.88
CA GLN A 11 21.29 -14.40 -2.49
C GLN A 11 21.45 -14.69 -3.99
N GLN A 12 20.93 -15.83 -4.44
CA GLN A 12 20.81 -16.12 -5.86
C GLN A 12 20.11 -14.93 -6.53
N THR A 13 20.69 -14.43 -7.61
CA THR A 13 20.11 -13.36 -8.42
C THR A 13 18.76 -13.85 -8.93
N ARG A 14 17.67 -13.26 -8.43
CA ARG A 14 16.31 -13.64 -8.81
C ARG A 14 16.14 -13.36 -10.30
N ARG A 15 15.58 -14.34 -11.03
CA ARG A 15 15.26 -14.17 -12.46
C ARG A 15 14.33 -12.96 -12.61
N ARG A 16 14.74 -11.99 -13.42
CA ARG A 16 13.91 -10.83 -13.78
C ARG A 16 12.93 -11.21 -14.89
N VAL A 17 11.67 -10.79 -14.77
CA VAL A 17 10.61 -11.05 -15.75
C VAL A 17 9.97 -9.73 -16.18
N ALA A 18 9.72 -9.59 -17.48
CA ALA A 18 9.10 -8.42 -18.07
C ALA A 18 7.69 -8.18 -17.52
N PHE A 19 7.30 -6.90 -17.42
CA PHE A 19 5.96 -6.52 -17.00
C PHE A 19 4.94 -6.83 -18.11
N HIS A 20 3.95 -7.66 -17.82
CA HIS A 20 2.88 -8.01 -18.76
C HIS A 20 1.55 -8.12 -18.01
N VAL A 21 0.51 -7.45 -18.52
CA VAL A 21 -0.85 -7.59 -18.01
C VAL A 21 -1.58 -8.58 -18.91
N PRO A 22 -2.00 -9.76 -18.41
CA PRO A 22 -2.75 -10.71 -19.22
C PRO A 22 -4.10 -10.13 -19.66
N SER A 23 -4.52 -10.48 -20.88
CA SER A 23 -5.83 -10.11 -21.41
C SER A 23 -6.92 -10.91 -20.72
N GLU A 24 -8.06 -10.28 -20.40
CA GLU A 24 -9.22 -11.00 -19.84
C GLU A 24 -9.74 -12.11 -20.79
N SER A 25 -9.41 -12.07 -22.10
CA SER A 25 -9.71 -13.14 -23.05
C SER A 25 -8.95 -14.44 -22.77
N GLU A 26 -7.86 -14.39 -22.00
CA GLU A 26 -7.11 -15.57 -21.55
C GLU A 26 -7.84 -16.36 -20.45
N LEU A 27 -8.89 -15.78 -19.84
CA LEU A 27 -9.76 -16.47 -18.88
C LEU A 27 -10.79 -17.34 -19.61
N THR A 28 -10.37 -18.51 -20.11
CA THR A 28 -11.23 -19.42 -20.89
C THR A 28 -12.11 -20.32 -20.02
N ASP A 29 -11.65 -20.73 -18.84
CA ASP A 29 -12.46 -21.48 -17.87
C ASP A 29 -13.52 -20.56 -17.24
N SER A 30 -14.80 -20.88 -17.44
CA SER A 30 -15.92 -20.02 -17.02
C SER A 30 -16.02 -19.87 -15.50
N VAL A 31 -15.65 -20.90 -14.73
CA VAL A 31 -15.73 -20.90 -13.26
C VAL A 31 -14.61 -20.02 -12.70
N TYR A 32 -13.39 -20.24 -13.16
CA TYR A 32 -12.22 -19.44 -12.78
C TYR A 32 -12.37 -17.99 -13.23
N ARG A 33 -12.84 -17.75 -14.47
CA ARG A 33 -13.17 -16.40 -14.99
C ARG A 33 -14.12 -15.67 -14.06
N THR A 34 -15.22 -16.31 -13.67
CA THR A 34 -16.21 -15.68 -12.79
C THR A 34 -15.59 -15.36 -11.43
N SER A 35 -14.76 -16.25 -10.88
CA SER A 35 -14.02 -16.03 -9.62
C SER A 35 -13.08 -14.82 -9.70
N ALA A 36 -12.23 -14.78 -10.73
CA ALA A 36 -11.26 -13.72 -10.96
C ALA A 36 -11.93 -12.36 -11.19
N LEU A 37 -13.01 -12.31 -11.98
CA LEU A 37 -13.73 -11.06 -12.23
C LEU A 37 -14.47 -10.53 -10.99
N ARG A 38 -14.98 -11.40 -10.11
CA ARG A 38 -15.49 -10.98 -8.79
C ARG A 38 -14.37 -10.43 -7.91
N GLY A 39 -13.20 -11.08 -7.90
CA GLY A 39 -12.02 -10.59 -7.19
C GLY A 39 -11.60 -9.20 -7.65
N ARG A 40 -11.55 -8.98 -8.97
CA ARG A 40 -11.31 -7.67 -9.57
C ARG A 40 -12.33 -6.63 -9.10
N ALA A 41 -13.62 -6.96 -9.13
CA ALA A 41 -14.68 -6.06 -8.67
C ALA A 41 -14.49 -5.66 -7.20
N ILE A 42 -14.18 -6.63 -6.33
CA ILE A 42 -13.86 -6.37 -4.91
C ILE A 42 -12.66 -5.43 -4.76
N LEU A 43 -11.59 -5.60 -5.55
CA LEU A 43 -10.41 -4.74 -5.42
C LEU A 43 -10.66 -3.31 -5.92
N LEU A 44 -11.50 -3.14 -6.95
CA LEU A 44 -11.84 -1.84 -7.52
C LEU A 44 -12.90 -1.09 -6.71
N ALA A 45 -13.81 -1.81 -6.04
CA ALA A 45 -14.95 -1.28 -5.30
C ALA A 45 -15.01 -1.79 -3.84
N THR A 46 -13.86 -1.94 -3.18
CA THR A 46 -13.71 -2.71 -1.92
C THR A 46 -14.67 -2.34 -0.82
N ARG A 47 -14.88 -1.04 -0.57
CA ARG A 47 -15.83 -0.58 0.43
C ARG A 47 -17.27 -1.00 0.10
N ASP A 48 -17.65 -0.89 -1.16
CA ASP A 48 -19.02 -1.16 -1.61
C ASP A 48 -19.27 -2.67 -1.67
N SER A 49 -18.26 -3.46 -2.05
CA SER A 49 -18.33 -4.92 -2.07
C SER A 49 -18.28 -5.54 -0.68
N LEU A 50 -17.51 -4.96 0.26
CA LEU A 50 -17.23 -5.53 1.58
C LEU A 50 -17.41 -4.49 2.70
N PRO A 51 -18.62 -3.90 2.86
CA PRO A 51 -18.85 -2.79 3.80
C PRO A 51 -18.67 -3.20 5.27
N ARG A 52 -18.73 -4.50 5.59
CA ARG A 52 -18.49 -5.04 6.94
C ARG A 52 -17.01 -5.21 7.28
N ASN A 53 -16.13 -5.16 6.27
CA ASN A 53 -14.69 -5.39 6.41
C ASN A 53 -13.85 -4.14 6.17
N VAL A 54 -14.47 -3.03 5.77
CA VAL A 54 -13.80 -1.76 5.50
C VAL A 54 -14.31 -0.70 6.46
N GLY A 55 -13.43 -0.18 7.32
CA GLY A 55 -13.77 0.82 8.34
C GLY A 55 -13.45 2.25 7.93
N ASN A 56 -13.17 2.50 6.65
CA ASN A 56 -12.81 3.82 6.13
C ASN A 56 -13.39 4.07 4.71
N SER A 57 -12.93 5.12 4.03
CA SER A 57 -13.44 5.49 2.69
C SER A 57 -12.50 5.06 1.55
N LEU A 58 -11.55 4.16 1.79
CA LEU A 58 -10.59 3.74 0.77
C LEU A 58 -11.09 2.54 -0.05
N ARG A 59 -10.37 2.26 -1.14
CA ARG A 59 -10.47 1.06 -1.98
C ARG A 59 -9.05 0.55 -2.21
N CYS A 60 -8.84 -0.71 -2.60
CA CYS A 60 -7.49 -1.17 -2.95
C CYS A 60 -6.89 -0.29 -4.08
N ALA A 61 -7.72 0.04 -5.07
CA ALA A 61 -7.36 0.94 -6.17
C ALA A 61 -7.02 2.39 -5.75
N SER A 62 -7.29 2.80 -4.50
CA SER A 62 -6.87 4.12 -3.99
C SER A 62 -5.35 4.27 -3.88
N CYS A 63 -4.62 3.16 -3.69
CA CYS A 63 -3.16 3.14 -3.65
C CYS A 63 -2.56 2.33 -4.80
N HIS A 64 -3.28 1.30 -5.27
CA HIS A 64 -2.87 0.51 -6.42
C HIS A 64 -3.37 1.18 -7.71
N VAL A 65 -2.66 2.21 -8.17
CA VAL A 65 -3.11 3.11 -9.25
C VAL A 65 -3.32 2.34 -10.55
N GLY A 66 -4.32 2.76 -11.34
CA GLY A 66 -4.70 2.05 -12.57
C GLY A 66 -5.33 0.68 -12.28
N GLY A 67 -5.97 0.53 -11.12
CA GLY A 67 -6.53 -0.75 -10.69
C GLY A 67 -5.46 -1.82 -10.55
N GLY A 68 -4.27 -1.46 -10.05
CA GLY A 68 -3.15 -2.37 -9.87
C GLY A 68 -2.56 -2.96 -11.16
N LEU A 69 -2.87 -2.40 -12.33
CA LEU A 69 -2.34 -2.86 -13.61
C LEU A 69 -1.25 -1.95 -14.19
N ARG A 70 -0.94 -0.83 -13.52
CA ARG A 70 0.09 0.11 -13.98
C ARG A 70 1.47 -0.26 -13.43
N ARG A 71 2.43 -0.43 -14.35
CA ARG A 71 3.87 -0.60 -14.04
C ARG A 71 4.35 0.56 -13.14
N ASP A 72 5.26 0.28 -12.22
CA ASP A 72 5.87 1.28 -11.32
C ASP A 72 4.87 1.98 -10.38
N ALA A 73 3.65 1.43 -10.22
CA ALA A 73 2.57 2.03 -9.44
C ALA A 73 1.90 1.06 -8.45
N MET A 74 2.71 0.23 -7.78
CA MET A 74 2.27 -0.88 -6.93
C MET A 74 1.37 -1.88 -7.69
N PRO A 75 1.81 -2.46 -8.82
CA PRO A 75 0.96 -3.40 -9.55
C PRO A 75 0.64 -4.66 -8.72
N TRP A 76 -0.53 -5.25 -8.96
CA TRP A 76 -0.93 -6.57 -8.48
C TRP A 76 -0.36 -7.70 -9.33
N VAL A 77 0.03 -7.39 -10.57
CA VAL A 77 0.70 -8.30 -11.50
C VAL A 77 1.88 -8.98 -10.80
N GLY A 78 1.92 -10.33 -10.87
CA GLY A 78 2.91 -11.21 -10.23
C GLY A 78 3.01 -11.14 -8.72
N SER A 79 2.07 -10.49 -8.04
CA SER A 79 2.03 -10.51 -6.57
C SER A 79 1.88 -11.93 -6.04
N TYR A 80 1.09 -12.79 -6.71
CA TYR A 80 0.85 -14.16 -6.28
C TYR A 80 2.13 -15.03 -6.36
N ALA A 81 2.93 -14.87 -7.43
CA ALA A 81 4.18 -15.62 -7.63
C ALA A 81 5.28 -15.33 -6.58
N ARG A 82 5.05 -14.36 -5.69
CA ARG A 82 5.98 -13.97 -4.63
C ARG A 82 5.61 -14.49 -3.25
N PHE A 83 4.49 -15.20 -3.13
CA PHE A 83 4.08 -15.84 -1.87
C PHE A 83 4.19 -17.36 -2.01
N PRO A 84 4.51 -18.08 -0.91
CA PRO A 84 4.80 -17.59 0.44
C PRO A 84 6.10 -16.75 0.56
N GLN A 85 6.17 -15.80 1.49
CA GLN A 85 7.41 -15.05 1.77
C GLN A 85 7.58 -14.67 3.24
N TYR A 86 8.82 -14.66 3.71
CA TYR A 86 9.15 -14.09 5.02
C TYR A 86 8.89 -12.59 5.05
N ARG A 87 8.26 -12.12 6.13
CA ARG A 87 7.89 -10.73 6.34
C ARG A 87 8.34 -10.29 7.73
N GLU A 88 9.24 -9.31 7.78
CA GLU A 88 9.78 -8.78 9.04
C GLU A 88 8.69 -8.30 10.00
N ARG A 89 7.63 -7.65 9.47
CA ARG A 89 6.53 -7.12 10.28
C ARG A 89 5.80 -8.22 11.05
N SER A 90 5.50 -9.36 10.43
CA SER A 90 4.81 -10.48 11.07
C SER A 90 5.78 -11.46 11.74
N GLY A 91 7.08 -11.39 11.41
CA GLY A 91 8.10 -12.31 11.91
C GLY A 91 7.91 -13.76 11.49
N LYS A 92 7.11 -14.01 10.46
CA LYS A 92 6.77 -15.34 9.94
C LYS A 92 6.76 -15.34 8.41
N VAL A 93 6.58 -16.53 7.84
CA VAL A 93 6.25 -16.70 6.43
C VAL A 93 4.76 -16.40 6.25
N ASP A 94 4.46 -15.35 5.51
CA ASP A 94 3.08 -14.98 5.17
C ASP A 94 2.67 -15.67 3.85
N LEU A 95 1.39 -16.04 3.77
CA LEU A 95 0.72 -16.33 2.50
C LEU A 95 0.19 -15.04 1.86
N ILE A 96 -0.33 -15.13 0.63
CA ILE A 96 -0.93 -13.97 -0.03
C ILE A 96 -2.18 -13.49 0.72
N GLU A 97 -2.94 -14.41 1.32
CA GLU A 97 -4.12 -14.16 2.13
C GLU A 97 -3.77 -13.38 3.40
N ASP A 98 -2.64 -13.71 4.04
CA ASP A 98 -2.12 -12.95 5.17
C ASP A 98 -1.81 -11.51 4.74
N ARG A 99 -1.17 -11.33 3.58
CA ARG A 99 -0.84 -10.00 3.05
C ARG A 99 -2.09 -9.17 2.71
N ILE A 100 -3.11 -9.80 2.13
CA ILE A 100 -4.40 -9.17 1.82
C ILE A 100 -5.08 -8.74 3.13
N ASN A 101 -5.11 -9.61 4.13
CA ASN A 101 -5.69 -9.30 5.44
C ASN A 101 -4.93 -8.19 6.18
N ASP A 102 -3.60 -8.13 6.05
CA ASP A 102 -2.79 -7.01 6.52
C ASP A 102 -3.25 -5.67 5.90
N CYS A 103 -3.64 -5.67 4.62
CA CYS A 103 -4.22 -4.48 3.97
C CYS A 103 -5.60 -4.14 4.53
N PHE A 104 -6.48 -5.12 4.75
CA PHE A 104 -7.80 -4.87 5.35
C PHE A 104 -7.69 -4.25 6.75
N GLU A 105 -6.85 -4.82 7.60
CA GLU A 105 -6.69 -4.33 8.98
C GLU A 105 -6.04 -2.95 9.05
N ARG A 106 -5.12 -2.64 8.13
CA ARG A 106 -4.28 -1.44 8.21
C ARG A 106 -4.71 -0.34 7.24
N SER A 107 -4.64 -0.64 5.94
CA SER A 107 -4.99 0.33 4.89
C SER A 107 -6.49 0.59 4.87
N MET A 108 -7.32 -0.43 5.01
CA MET A 108 -8.79 -0.30 4.99
C MET A 108 -9.39 0.00 6.38
N ASN A 109 -8.54 0.08 7.41
CA ASN A 109 -8.92 0.30 8.80
C ASN A 109 -10.11 -0.57 9.25
N GLY A 110 -10.11 -1.83 8.82
CA GLY A 110 -11.25 -2.72 8.96
C GLY A 110 -10.88 -4.07 9.56
N SER A 111 -11.64 -5.09 9.18
CA SER A 111 -11.50 -6.44 9.72
C SER A 111 -11.08 -7.44 8.65
N ARG A 112 -10.36 -8.48 9.07
CA ARG A 112 -9.91 -9.56 8.19
C ARG A 112 -11.08 -10.25 7.50
N LEU A 113 -10.84 -10.68 6.27
CA LEU A 113 -11.66 -11.69 5.61
C LEU A 113 -11.30 -13.08 6.15
N SER A 114 -12.26 -14.01 6.09
CA SER A 114 -11.94 -15.42 6.28
C SER A 114 -10.95 -15.87 5.21
N SER A 115 -9.80 -16.41 5.62
CA SER A 115 -8.75 -16.81 4.68
C SER A 115 -9.20 -17.91 3.70
N ASN A 116 -10.16 -18.75 4.08
CA ASN A 116 -10.74 -19.79 3.22
C ASN A 116 -12.10 -19.40 2.61
N GLY A 117 -12.57 -18.17 2.87
CA GLY A 117 -13.86 -17.67 2.41
C GLY A 117 -13.88 -17.32 0.93
N ARG A 118 -15.09 -17.18 0.39
CA ARG A 118 -15.31 -16.87 -1.04
C ARG A 118 -14.63 -15.56 -1.47
N ASP A 119 -14.76 -14.49 -0.69
CA ASP A 119 -14.19 -13.18 -1.05
C ASP A 119 -12.66 -13.23 -1.15
N MET A 120 -12.00 -13.91 -0.21
CA MET A 120 -10.56 -14.12 -0.26
C MET A 120 -10.18 -14.97 -1.49
N ARG A 121 -10.90 -16.07 -1.73
CA ARG A 121 -10.69 -16.94 -2.90
C ARG A 121 -10.82 -16.17 -4.21
N ASP A 122 -11.83 -15.32 -4.34
CA ASP A 122 -12.06 -14.50 -5.53
C ASP A 122 -10.91 -13.51 -5.76
N ILE A 123 -10.47 -12.79 -4.71
CA ILE A 123 -9.31 -11.87 -4.78
C ILE A 123 -8.03 -12.63 -5.18
N VAL A 124 -7.77 -13.77 -4.54
CA VAL A 124 -6.58 -14.59 -4.81
C VAL A 124 -6.61 -15.14 -6.23
N ALA A 125 -7.76 -15.60 -6.74
CA ALA A 125 -7.91 -16.04 -8.13
C ALA A 125 -7.55 -14.92 -9.11
N TYR A 126 -7.94 -13.67 -8.82
CA TYR A 126 -7.55 -12.54 -9.67
C TYR A 126 -6.05 -12.26 -9.62
N PHE A 127 -5.42 -12.31 -8.45
CA PHE A 127 -3.97 -12.15 -8.34
C PHE A 127 -3.20 -13.30 -9.00
N ALA A 128 -3.69 -14.53 -8.90
CA ALA A 128 -3.12 -15.69 -9.58
C ALA A 128 -3.23 -15.53 -11.10
N PHE A 129 -4.38 -15.09 -11.61
CA PHE A 129 -4.56 -14.76 -13.03
C PHE A 129 -3.56 -13.69 -13.50
N LEU A 130 -3.44 -12.56 -12.78
CA LEU A 130 -2.47 -11.51 -13.09
C LEU A 130 -1.01 -11.96 -12.93
N SER A 131 -0.76 -13.14 -12.39
CA SER A 131 0.57 -13.72 -12.21
C SER A 131 0.81 -14.92 -13.13
N ASN A 132 -0.10 -15.21 -14.05
CA ASN A 132 0.01 -16.36 -14.94
C ASN A 132 1.31 -16.30 -15.77
N GLY A 133 2.00 -17.44 -15.88
CA GLY A 133 3.29 -17.53 -16.60
C GLY A 133 4.51 -16.93 -15.87
N ILE A 134 4.33 -16.35 -14.67
CA ILE A 134 5.44 -15.78 -13.90
C ILE A 134 6.00 -16.85 -12.96
N PRO A 135 7.29 -17.22 -13.07
CA PRO A 135 7.90 -18.20 -12.18
C PRO A 135 7.86 -17.75 -10.72
N VAL A 136 7.61 -18.70 -9.83
CA VAL A 136 7.66 -18.46 -8.39
C VAL A 136 9.04 -17.93 -7.99
N GLY A 137 9.05 -16.86 -7.20
CA GLY A 137 10.28 -16.22 -6.72
C GLY A 137 10.96 -15.26 -7.71
N ALA A 138 10.43 -15.10 -8.93
CA ALA A 138 10.93 -14.12 -9.90
C ALA A 138 10.80 -12.67 -9.39
N GLU A 139 11.71 -11.81 -9.84
CA GLU A 139 11.58 -10.36 -9.69
C GLU A 139 10.86 -9.80 -10.92
N MET A 140 9.76 -9.09 -10.73
CA MET A 140 9.08 -8.43 -11.85
C MET A 140 9.60 -7.02 -12.07
N GLU A 141 9.77 -6.66 -13.32
CA GLU A 141 9.96 -5.27 -13.71
C GLU A 141 8.81 -4.37 -13.26
N GLY A 142 9.15 -3.19 -12.74
CA GLY A 142 8.18 -2.21 -12.26
C GLY A 142 7.34 -2.66 -11.08
N GLN A 143 7.84 -3.64 -10.32
CA GLN A 143 7.29 -4.02 -9.04
C GLN A 143 7.39 -2.86 -8.03
N GLY A 144 6.28 -2.54 -7.38
CA GLY A 144 6.23 -1.42 -6.43
C GLY A 144 6.26 -0.08 -7.13
N PHE A 145 7.06 0.86 -6.65
CA PHE A 145 7.30 2.17 -7.26
C PHE A 145 8.78 2.56 -7.06
N PRO A 146 9.31 3.53 -7.83
CA PRO A 146 10.69 3.98 -7.72
C PRO A 146 11.04 4.33 -6.26
N ARG A 147 12.21 3.87 -5.81
CA ARG A 147 12.72 4.21 -4.48
C ARG A 147 13.35 5.60 -4.54
N LEU A 148 13.22 6.35 -3.45
CA LEU A 148 14.01 7.55 -3.22
C LEU A 148 14.94 7.32 -2.03
N THR A 149 16.10 7.97 -2.06
CA THR A 149 16.95 8.12 -0.87
C THR A 149 16.15 8.86 0.20
N PRO A 150 16.06 8.34 1.44
CA PRO A 150 15.37 9.01 2.53
C PRO A 150 15.90 10.42 2.76
N LEU A 151 14.99 11.40 2.84
CA LEU A 151 15.29 12.78 3.21
C LEU A 151 14.48 13.18 4.45
N LYS A 152 14.98 14.15 5.21
CA LYS A 152 14.21 14.74 6.30
C LYS A 152 13.17 15.70 5.72
N GLY A 153 11.90 15.36 5.89
CA GLY A 153 10.80 16.24 5.48
C GLY A 153 10.46 17.30 6.54
N ASP A 154 9.88 18.40 6.07
CA ASP A 154 9.41 19.52 6.88
C ASP A 154 7.90 19.72 6.68
N ALA A 155 7.14 19.62 7.78
CA ALA A 155 5.68 19.72 7.72
C ALA A 155 5.18 21.12 7.34
N THR A 156 5.92 22.18 7.67
CA THR A 156 5.55 23.56 7.32
C THR A 156 5.70 23.78 5.82
N ARG A 157 6.83 23.36 5.23
CA ARG A 157 6.98 23.38 3.76
C ARG A 157 5.98 22.44 3.08
N GLY A 158 5.73 21.27 3.67
CA GLY A 158 4.77 20.29 3.18
C GLY A 158 3.34 20.81 3.15
N MET A 159 2.96 21.67 4.11
CA MET A 159 1.66 22.34 4.11
C MET A 159 1.48 23.22 2.87
N SER A 160 2.51 24.01 2.53
CA SER A 160 2.50 24.86 1.34
C SER A 160 2.39 24.05 0.06
N VAL A 161 3.14 22.94 -0.04
CA VAL A 161 3.03 21.99 -1.18
C VAL A 161 1.61 21.40 -1.25
N PHE A 162 1.07 20.96 -0.11
CA PHE A 162 -0.29 20.40 -0.06
C PHE A 162 -1.34 21.41 -0.55
N ALA A 163 -1.29 22.64 -0.05
CA ALA A 163 -2.22 23.69 -0.40
C ALA A 163 -2.16 24.02 -1.91
N ALA A 164 -0.96 24.17 -2.47
CA ALA A 164 -0.76 24.53 -3.87
C ALA A 164 -1.08 23.39 -4.86
N THR A 165 -0.84 22.14 -4.46
CA THR A 165 -0.77 21.01 -5.40
C THR A 165 -1.82 19.93 -5.16
N CYS A 166 -2.13 19.62 -3.90
CA CYS A 166 -2.90 18.42 -3.53
C CYS A 166 -4.35 18.72 -3.18
N SER A 167 -4.61 19.88 -2.58
CA SER A 167 -5.90 20.27 -1.98
C SER A 167 -7.05 20.26 -2.98
N ARG A 168 -6.79 20.58 -4.26
CA ARG A 168 -7.80 20.57 -5.34
C ARG A 168 -8.48 19.22 -5.53
N CYS A 169 -7.76 18.12 -5.30
CA CYS A 169 -8.27 16.76 -5.49
C CYS A 169 -8.63 16.13 -4.14
N HIS A 170 -7.76 16.27 -3.13
CA HIS A 170 -7.93 15.61 -1.83
C HIS A 170 -8.75 16.42 -0.82
N GLY A 171 -9.21 17.61 -1.21
CA GLY A 171 -9.91 18.56 -0.35
C GLY A 171 -8.95 19.44 0.47
N PRO A 172 -9.38 20.65 0.86
CA PRO A 172 -8.55 21.61 1.60
C PRO A 172 -8.07 21.10 2.96
N SER A 173 -8.75 20.12 3.54
CA SER A 173 -8.40 19.47 4.81
C SER A 173 -8.09 17.99 4.65
N GLY A 174 -7.70 17.56 3.43
CA GLY A 174 -7.33 16.16 3.14
C GLY A 174 -8.44 15.14 3.37
N GLN A 175 -9.68 15.61 3.48
CA GLN A 175 -10.86 14.80 3.81
C GLN A 175 -11.31 13.89 2.66
N GLY A 176 -10.70 14.01 1.48
CA GLY A 176 -11.07 13.32 0.26
C GLY A 176 -12.28 13.95 -0.42
N THR A 177 -12.41 13.65 -1.71
CA THR A 177 -13.54 14.04 -2.57
C THR A 177 -13.98 12.82 -3.38
N ALA A 178 -14.91 13.00 -4.32
CA ALA A 178 -15.21 11.96 -5.31
C ALA A 178 -14.02 11.65 -6.24
N LEU A 179 -13.09 12.60 -6.42
CA LEU A 179 -11.94 12.46 -7.31
C LEU A 179 -10.75 11.76 -6.64
N ALA A 180 -10.56 11.95 -5.33
CA ALA A 180 -9.38 11.44 -4.65
C ALA A 180 -9.65 11.06 -3.19
N PRO A 181 -8.96 10.04 -2.66
CA PRO A 181 -9.23 9.51 -1.33
C PRO A 181 -8.86 10.48 -0.20
N PRO A 182 -9.44 10.31 1.00
CA PRO A 182 -8.94 10.98 2.21
C PRO A 182 -7.50 10.56 2.52
N LEU A 183 -6.66 11.53 2.84
CA LEU A 183 -5.23 11.31 3.14
C LEU A 183 -4.95 11.18 4.65
N TRP A 184 -5.84 11.72 5.47
CA TRP A 184 -5.83 11.60 6.93
C TRP A 184 -7.26 11.70 7.47
N GLY A 185 -7.39 11.75 8.80
CA GLY A 185 -8.68 11.75 9.51
C GLY A 185 -9.29 10.35 9.60
N ARG A 186 -10.45 10.26 10.27
CA ARG A 186 -11.14 8.98 10.58
C ARG A 186 -11.47 8.14 9.34
N ARG A 187 -11.53 8.75 8.15
CA ARG A 187 -11.89 8.10 6.88
C ARG A 187 -10.69 7.62 6.05
N SER A 188 -9.45 7.82 6.52
CA SER A 188 -8.23 7.40 5.83
C SER A 188 -7.65 6.09 6.40
N TYR A 189 -6.45 5.72 5.97
CA TYR A 189 -5.69 4.58 6.49
C TYR A 189 -5.19 4.85 7.92
N ASN A 190 -5.11 3.81 8.73
CA ASN A 190 -4.65 3.91 10.12
C ASN A 190 -3.11 3.98 10.23
N VAL A 191 -2.61 4.24 11.43
CA VAL A 191 -1.16 4.32 11.71
C VAL A 191 -0.40 3.03 11.38
N GLY A 192 -1.08 1.89 11.37
CA GLY A 192 -0.48 0.60 11.07
C GLY A 192 -0.15 0.39 9.59
N ALA A 193 -0.70 1.22 8.69
CA ALA A 193 -0.56 1.08 7.25
C ALA A 193 0.85 1.44 6.75
N GLY A 194 1.29 0.77 5.69
CA GLY A 194 2.57 1.10 5.06
C GLY A 194 2.64 2.55 4.57
N MET A 195 1.51 3.11 4.11
CA MET A 195 1.41 4.49 3.63
C MET A 195 1.54 5.54 4.74
N ALA A 196 1.37 5.15 6.02
CA ALA A 196 1.61 6.05 7.16
C ALA A 196 3.10 6.33 7.40
N ARG A 197 4.00 5.62 6.70
CA ARG A 197 5.45 5.80 6.81
C ARG A 197 5.96 6.80 5.77
N ILE A 198 6.75 7.79 6.21
CA ILE A 198 7.25 8.87 5.34
C ILE A 198 8.12 8.32 4.20
N ASN A 199 9.02 7.35 4.46
CA ASN A 199 9.89 6.76 3.44
C ASN A 199 9.12 5.84 2.48
N THR A 200 7.84 5.55 2.74
CA THR A 200 6.93 4.87 1.80
C THR A 200 6.06 5.87 1.05
N ALA A 201 5.52 6.87 1.74
CA ALA A 201 4.64 7.87 1.16
C ALA A 201 5.37 8.82 0.21
N ALA A 202 6.58 9.28 0.56
CA ALA A 202 7.31 10.25 -0.26
C ALA A 202 7.63 9.71 -1.67
N PRO A 203 8.19 8.49 -1.86
CA PRO A 203 8.42 7.97 -3.20
C PRO A 203 7.12 7.67 -3.96
N PHE A 204 6.04 7.25 -3.27
CA PHE A 204 4.72 7.11 -3.88
C PHE A 204 4.21 8.44 -4.42
N ILE A 205 4.30 9.51 -3.62
CA ILE A 205 3.88 10.86 -3.99
C ILE A 205 4.73 11.37 -5.16
N TYR A 206 6.05 11.27 -5.07
CA TYR A 206 6.96 11.68 -6.14
C TYR A 206 6.62 11.00 -7.48
N ALA A 207 6.48 9.68 -7.46
CA ALA A 207 6.31 8.91 -8.68
C ALA A 207 4.90 9.04 -9.28
N LEU A 208 3.87 9.19 -8.45
CA LEU A 208 2.48 8.98 -8.88
C LEU A 208 1.55 10.17 -8.63
N MET A 209 2.01 11.22 -7.95
CA MET A 209 1.22 12.40 -7.62
C MET A 209 1.93 13.71 -8.04
N PRO A 210 1.16 14.74 -8.46
CA PRO A 210 -0.25 14.70 -8.84
C PRO A 210 -0.52 13.68 -9.96
N ILE A 211 -1.69 13.05 -9.93
CA ILE A 211 -1.99 11.94 -10.85
C ILE A 211 -1.95 12.38 -12.34
N ASP A 212 -2.27 13.64 -12.61
CA ASP A 212 -2.23 14.26 -13.93
C ASP A 212 -0.81 14.71 -14.36
N ARG A 213 0.10 14.87 -13.40
CA ARG A 213 1.45 15.40 -13.61
C ARG A 213 2.46 14.66 -12.70
N PRO A 214 2.69 13.36 -12.92
CA PRO A 214 3.62 12.57 -12.12
C PRO A 214 5.04 13.15 -12.21
N GLN A 215 5.83 13.03 -11.14
CA GLN A 215 7.19 13.56 -11.03
C GLN A 215 7.32 15.08 -11.21
N GLN A 216 6.23 15.84 -11.05
CA GLN A 216 6.29 17.30 -11.00
C GLN A 216 7.00 17.82 -9.75
N LEU A 217 6.86 17.11 -8.61
CA LEU A 217 7.47 17.50 -7.35
C LEU A 217 8.94 17.06 -7.31
N SER A 218 9.80 17.88 -6.72
CA SER A 218 11.15 17.41 -6.36
C SER A 218 11.10 16.34 -5.27
N PRO A 219 12.14 15.49 -5.13
CA PRO A 219 12.22 14.55 -4.02
C PRO A 219 12.01 15.22 -2.66
N GLN A 220 12.64 16.38 -2.41
CA GLN A 220 12.47 17.11 -1.14
C GLN A 220 11.02 17.55 -0.92
N GLN A 221 10.35 18.09 -1.94
CA GLN A 221 8.93 18.47 -1.84
C GLN A 221 8.04 17.26 -1.53
N ALA A 222 8.36 16.09 -2.10
CA ALA A 222 7.64 14.85 -1.82
C ALA A 222 7.82 14.40 -0.35
N PHE A 223 9.02 14.53 0.21
CA PHE A 223 9.27 14.25 1.64
C PHE A 223 8.59 15.26 2.57
N ASP A 224 8.63 16.54 2.21
CA ASP A 224 7.96 17.60 2.97
C ASP A 224 6.44 17.35 3.04
N VAL A 225 5.79 17.13 1.89
CA VAL A 225 4.34 16.90 1.85
C VAL A 225 3.94 15.55 2.45
N ALA A 226 4.76 14.50 2.30
CA ALA A 226 4.54 13.23 3.00
C ALA A 226 4.58 13.40 4.53
N THR A 227 5.52 14.20 5.03
CA THR A 227 5.64 14.54 6.45
C THR A 227 4.42 15.31 6.92
N TYR A 228 3.99 16.33 6.15
CA TYR A 228 2.76 17.07 6.44
C TYR A 228 1.53 16.16 6.51
N ILE A 229 1.36 15.22 5.56
CA ILE A 229 0.23 14.29 5.52
C ILE A 229 0.26 13.29 6.69
N ASN A 230 1.42 12.66 6.93
CA ASN A 230 1.52 11.55 7.87
C ASN A 230 1.61 11.98 9.33
N THR A 231 1.89 13.26 9.59
CA THR A 231 1.77 13.85 10.93
C THR A 231 0.33 14.23 11.31
N ARG A 232 -0.67 14.12 10.41
CA ARG A 232 -2.07 14.46 10.72
C ARG A 232 -2.86 13.34 11.42
N PRO A 233 -3.83 13.69 12.29
CA PRO A 233 -4.69 12.74 12.99
C PRO A 233 -5.27 11.67 12.08
N ARG A 234 -5.18 10.41 12.49
CA ARG A 234 -5.74 9.24 11.78
C ARG A 234 -6.09 8.13 12.80
N PRO A 235 -6.87 7.10 12.42
CA PRO A 235 -7.20 6.02 13.33
C PRO A 235 -5.95 5.31 13.86
N ASP A 236 -6.01 4.88 15.11
CA ASP A 236 -4.99 4.01 15.69
C ASP A 236 -5.11 2.57 15.15
N PHE A 237 -4.06 1.76 15.33
CA PHE A 237 -4.06 0.32 15.10
C PHE A 237 -3.52 -0.39 16.35
N PRO A 238 -4.38 -0.85 17.27
CA PRO A 238 -3.93 -1.43 18.55
C PRO A 238 -2.95 -2.60 18.37
N ARG A 239 -3.18 -3.46 17.37
CA ARG A 239 -2.35 -4.63 17.08
C ARG A 239 -0.93 -4.31 16.58
N LYS A 240 -0.58 -3.03 16.35
CA LYS A 240 0.79 -2.61 16.01
C LYS A 240 1.83 -3.02 17.07
N VAL A 241 1.39 -3.27 18.31
CA VAL A 241 2.25 -3.76 19.40
C VAL A 241 2.88 -5.14 19.11
N HIS A 242 2.32 -5.89 18.15
CA HIS A 242 2.86 -7.18 17.71
C HIS A 242 3.69 -7.07 16.42
N ASP A 243 3.88 -5.86 15.89
CA ASP A 243 4.70 -5.67 14.70
C ASP A 243 6.19 -5.85 15.07
N TRP A 244 6.96 -6.46 14.15
CA TRP A 244 8.41 -6.62 14.24
C TRP A 244 8.88 -7.48 15.43
N PRO A 245 8.28 -8.66 15.70
CA PRO A 245 8.60 -9.48 16.88
C PRO A 245 10.03 -10.03 16.86
N ARG A 246 10.71 -9.98 15.70
CA ARG A 246 12.11 -10.38 15.51
C ARG A 246 13.04 -9.18 15.27
N GLY A 247 12.59 -7.97 15.55
CA GLY A 247 13.30 -6.73 15.18
C GLY A 247 13.11 -6.37 13.70
N GLY A 248 14.02 -5.53 13.17
CA GLY A 248 13.93 -5.03 11.79
C GLY A 248 12.90 -3.90 11.59
N LYS A 249 12.43 -3.29 12.69
CA LYS A 249 11.50 -2.17 12.63
C LYS A 249 12.12 -1.01 11.82
N PRO A 250 11.47 -0.54 10.74
CA PRO A 250 11.94 0.62 9.99
C PRO A 250 12.00 1.87 10.87
N PRO A 251 12.98 2.77 10.67
CA PRO A 251 13.15 3.96 11.52
C PRO A 251 11.95 4.92 11.46
N ASP A 252 11.22 4.92 10.34
CA ASP A 252 10.03 5.75 10.11
C ASP A 252 8.70 5.02 10.40
N ALA A 253 8.77 3.85 11.07
CA ALA A 253 7.59 3.15 11.59
C ALA A 253 7.33 3.55 13.06
N ASP A 254 7.41 4.84 13.38
CA ASP A 254 7.21 5.37 14.73
C ASP A 254 5.75 5.33 15.20
N TYR A 255 4.80 5.16 14.27
CA TYR A 255 3.35 5.25 14.49
C TYR A 255 2.93 6.62 15.07
N HIS A 256 3.76 7.64 14.87
CA HIS A 256 3.55 8.96 15.43
C HIS A 256 2.49 9.73 14.66
N VAL A 257 1.58 10.36 15.39
CA VAL A 257 0.57 11.24 14.85
C VAL A 257 0.46 12.45 15.77
N LEU A 258 0.44 13.67 15.21
CA LEU A 258 0.23 14.86 16.02
C LEU A 258 -1.19 14.85 16.59
N PRO A 259 -1.39 15.34 17.82
CA PRO A 259 -2.73 15.49 18.38
C PRO A 259 -3.62 16.35 17.47
N PRO A 260 -4.95 16.17 17.49
CA PRO A 260 -5.86 17.04 16.75
C PRO A 260 -5.65 18.49 17.18
N VAL A 261 -5.52 19.40 16.21
CA VAL A 261 -5.52 20.84 16.49
C VAL A 261 -6.86 21.18 17.14
N THR A 262 -6.83 21.49 18.44
CA THR A 262 -8.03 21.92 19.16
C THR A 262 -8.42 23.31 18.68
N SER A 263 -9.71 23.62 18.70
CA SER A 263 -10.32 24.85 18.13
C SER A 263 -9.80 26.17 18.70
N LYS A 264 -8.87 26.17 19.66
CA LYS A 264 -8.26 27.38 20.24
C LYS A 264 -7.23 28.06 19.34
N GLU A 265 -6.64 27.38 18.35
CA GLU A 265 -5.63 27.97 17.45
C GLU A 265 -6.20 28.55 16.14
N LYS A 266 -7.52 28.52 15.94
CA LYS A 266 -8.18 29.19 14.80
C LYS A 266 -8.47 30.68 15.02
N ARG A 267 -7.99 31.25 16.13
CA ARG A 267 -8.06 32.69 16.42
C ARG A 267 -6.65 33.21 16.69
N GLN A 268 -5.87 33.36 15.63
CA GLN A 268 -4.77 34.31 15.49
C GLN A 268 -4.53 34.52 13.99
#